data_AF-A0A975J065-F1
#
_entry.id   AF-A0A975J065-F1
#
_cell.length_a   1.000
_cell.length_b   1.000
_cell.length_c   1.000
_cell.angle_alpha   90.00
_cell.angle_beta   90.00
_cell.angle_gamma   90.00
#
_symmetry.space_group_name_H-M   'P 1'
#
loop_
_entity.id
_entity.type
_entity.pdbx_description
1 polymer ?
#
loop_
_entity_poly.entity_id
_entity_poly.type
_entity_poly.pdbx_seq_one_letter_code
_entity_poly.pdbx_strand_id
1 'polypeptide(L)'
;MSLPIPTDAPFSDTQRMWLKGFFAGLGLSAPTGGATTAMEPAATGEPLAILWGSQTGTAEAFAKQLAKKAKALGLTPTIYDMAAVDAATLAAMGNVAILTSTYGDGEPPDNAAALYASVMAENNALLAGVKYSVFALGDSNYPAFCQCGRDFDSKLEALGATRVSPRVEGDCDYDTPFATWSETLLGVLASEAAA
;
A
#
# COMPACT_ATOMS: atom_id res chain seq x y z
N MET A 1 13.25 -24.44 -25.89
CA MET A 1 11.92 -25.07 -25.68
C MET A 1 12.03 -25.96 -24.45
N SER A 2 11.66 -25.45 -23.26
CA SER A 2 11.77 -26.17 -21.98
C SER A 2 10.41 -26.78 -21.64
N LEU A 3 10.36 -28.08 -21.37
CA LEU A 3 9.14 -28.78 -20.96
C LEU A 3 9.03 -28.74 -19.42
N PRO A 4 8.11 -27.96 -18.83
CA PRO A 4 7.93 -27.95 -17.39
C PRO A 4 7.34 -29.29 -16.94
N ILE A 5 7.91 -29.89 -15.90
CA ILE A 5 7.29 -31.04 -15.24
C ILE A 5 6.14 -30.51 -14.38
N PRO A 6 4.88 -30.93 -14.63
CA PRO A 6 3.74 -30.51 -13.82
C PRO A 6 3.89 -30.96 -12.37
N THR A 7 3.51 -30.11 -11.41
CA THR A 7 3.55 -30.41 -9.97
C THR A 7 2.61 -31.55 -9.55
N ASP A 8 1.64 -31.90 -10.40
CA ASP A 8 0.71 -33.03 -10.26
C ASP A 8 1.28 -34.39 -10.73
N ALA A 9 2.55 -34.43 -11.16
CA ALA A 9 3.14 -35.69 -11.58
C ALA A 9 3.32 -36.63 -10.37
N PRO A 10 2.92 -37.93 -10.47
CA PRO A 10 2.89 -38.89 -9.37
C PRO A 10 4.29 -39.44 -9.07
N PHE A 11 5.22 -38.54 -8.79
CA PHE A 11 6.59 -38.85 -8.41
C PHE A 11 6.78 -38.54 -6.93
N SER A 12 7.37 -39.47 -6.21
CA SER A 12 7.84 -39.24 -4.83
C SER A 12 8.92 -38.16 -4.80
N ASP A 13 9.09 -37.50 -3.65
CA ASP A 13 10.11 -36.44 -3.47
C ASP A 13 11.52 -36.92 -3.82
N THR A 14 11.84 -38.18 -3.49
CA THR A 14 13.12 -38.81 -3.81
C THR A 14 13.32 -38.99 -5.33
N GLN A 15 12.26 -39.36 -6.07
CA GLN A 15 12.33 -39.46 -7.54
C GLN A 15 12.49 -38.09 -8.19
N ARG A 16 11.86 -37.05 -7.64
CA ARG A 16 12.03 -35.67 -8.11
C ARG A 16 13.46 -35.18 -7.91
N MET A 17 14.10 -35.53 -6.79
CA MET A 17 15.50 -35.17 -6.53
C MET A 17 16.46 -35.87 -7.51
N TRP A 18 16.27 -37.16 -7.77
CA TRP A 18 17.08 -37.89 -8.76
C TRP A 18 16.93 -37.29 -10.17
N LEU A 19 15.69 -36.97 -10.57
CA LEU A 19 15.39 -36.42 -11.89
C LEU A 19 15.99 -35.03 -12.10
N LYS A 20 15.95 -34.17 -11.07
CA LYS A 20 16.63 -32.86 -11.07
C LYS A 20 18.14 -32.99 -11.25
N GLY A 21 18.76 -33.97 -10.59
CA GLY A 21 20.20 -34.26 -10.76
C GLY A 21 20.55 -34.77 -12.15
N PHE A 22 19.72 -35.64 -12.73
CA PHE A 22 19.90 -36.18 -14.08
C PHE A 22 19.85 -35.07 -15.15
N PHE A 23 18.89 -34.13 -15.05
CA PHE A 23 18.82 -32.99 -15.97
C PHE A 23 19.98 -32.00 -15.81
N ALA A 24 20.44 -31.77 -14.58
CA ALA A 24 21.63 -30.96 -14.32
C ALA A 24 22.89 -31.56 -14.99
N GLY A 25 23.03 -32.89 -14.97
CA GLY A 25 24.13 -33.61 -15.63
C GLY A 25 24.10 -33.55 -17.16
N LEU A 26 22.93 -33.35 -17.76
CA LEU A 26 22.75 -33.18 -19.21
C LEU A 26 22.92 -31.72 -19.69
N GLY A 27 23.27 -30.78 -18.80
CA GLY A 27 23.36 -29.35 -19.12
C GLY A 27 22.02 -28.69 -19.41
N LEU A 28 20.91 -29.40 -19.16
CA LEU A 28 19.55 -28.90 -19.31
C LEU A 28 19.10 -28.35 -17.94
N SER A 29 19.57 -27.15 -17.61
CA SER A 29 19.15 -26.48 -16.37
C SER A 29 17.73 -25.91 -16.52
N ALA A 30 16.85 -26.23 -15.58
CA ALA A 30 15.65 -25.44 -15.35
C ALA A 30 16.06 -24.05 -14.83
N PRO A 31 15.39 -22.95 -15.21
CA PRO A 31 15.59 -21.70 -14.51
C PRO A 31 15.22 -21.94 -13.05
N THR A 32 16.18 -21.72 -12.16
CA THR A 32 15.94 -21.56 -10.73
C THR A 32 15.09 -20.31 -10.57
N GLY A 33 13.78 -20.44 -10.78
CA GLY A 33 12.77 -19.46 -10.40
C GLY A 33 12.62 -19.45 -8.88
N GLY A 34 13.73 -19.23 -8.18
CA GLY A 34 13.69 -18.56 -6.89
C GLY A 34 13.37 -17.12 -7.21
N ALA A 35 12.15 -16.68 -6.91
CA ALA A 35 11.87 -15.28 -6.74
C ALA A 35 12.66 -14.80 -5.52
N THR A 36 13.98 -14.62 -5.69
CA THR A 36 14.64 -13.51 -5.06
C THR A 36 14.12 -12.31 -5.84
N THR A 37 12.97 -11.77 -5.42
CA THR A 37 12.66 -10.38 -5.72
C THR A 37 13.92 -9.65 -5.33
N ALA A 38 14.62 -9.15 -6.34
CA ALA A 38 15.75 -8.27 -6.15
C ALA A 38 15.24 -7.20 -5.19
N MET A 39 15.77 -7.23 -3.96
CA MET A 39 15.69 -6.10 -3.07
C MET A 39 16.43 -5.00 -3.83
N GLU A 40 15.62 -4.17 -4.48
CA GLU A 40 16.07 -2.96 -5.15
C GLU A 40 16.98 -2.23 -4.15
N PRO A 41 18.18 -1.80 -4.57
CA PRO A 41 19.18 -1.27 -3.67
C PRO A 41 18.54 -0.19 -2.81
N ALA A 42 18.68 -0.32 -1.49
CA ALA A 42 18.10 0.54 -0.50
C ALA A 42 18.24 2.00 -0.93
N ALA A 43 17.12 2.59 -1.35
CA ALA A 43 17.02 4.01 -1.55
C ALA A 43 17.35 4.65 -0.20
N THR A 44 18.36 5.50 -0.18
CA THR A 44 18.90 6.16 1.01
C THR A 44 17.95 7.22 1.59
N GLY A 45 16.70 7.26 1.14
CA GLY A 45 15.66 8.19 1.57
C GLY A 45 14.58 7.46 2.35
N GLU A 46 13.97 8.15 3.32
CA GLU A 46 12.94 7.57 4.17
C GLU A 46 11.75 7.04 3.33
N PRO A 47 11.33 5.77 3.52
CA PRO A 47 10.29 5.16 2.70
C PRO A 47 8.91 5.74 3.02
N LEU A 48 8.10 5.95 1.98
CA LEU A 48 6.71 6.41 2.08
C LEU A 48 5.79 5.51 1.25
N ALA A 49 4.94 4.71 1.90
CA ALA A 49 3.91 3.95 1.22
C ALA A 49 2.69 4.84 0.95
N ILE A 50 2.25 4.92 -0.30
CA ILE A 50 1.10 5.72 -0.73
C ILE A 50 0.02 4.76 -1.22
N LEU A 51 -1.04 4.57 -0.43
CA LEU A 51 -2.14 3.66 -0.73
C LEU A 51 -3.29 4.46 -1.32
N TRP A 52 -3.88 3.98 -2.42
CA TRP A 52 -5.02 4.66 -3.05
C TRP A 52 -6.25 3.76 -3.22
N GLY A 53 -7.42 4.33 -2.92
CA GLY A 53 -8.75 3.74 -3.11
C GLY A 53 -9.61 4.63 -4.00
N SER A 54 -9.98 4.18 -5.19
CA SER A 54 -10.66 5.02 -6.18
C SER A 54 -11.54 4.24 -7.15
N GLN A 55 -12.75 4.74 -7.42
CA GLN A 55 -13.61 4.21 -8.51
C GLN A 55 -13.29 4.85 -9.87
N THR A 56 -13.00 6.14 -9.91
CA THR A 56 -12.84 6.92 -11.16
C THR A 56 -11.41 7.40 -11.42
N GLY A 57 -10.45 6.97 -10.59
CA GLY A 57 -9.03 7.33 -10.73
C GLY A 57 -8.60 8.66 -10.10
N THR A 58 -9.50 9.42 -9.46
CA THR A 58 -9.14 10.69 -8.80
C THR A 58 -8.10 10.50 -7.68
N ALA A 59 -8.32 9.54 -6.77
CA ALA A 59 -7.36 9.28 -5.69
C ALA A 59 -6.01 8.75 -6.22
N GLU A 60 -6.03 7.97 -7.31
CA GLU A 60 -4.83 7.46 -7.98
C GLU A 60 -4.01 8.62 -8.58
N ALA A 61 -4.67 9.60 -9.20
CA ALA A 61 -4.01 10.78 -9.74
C ALA A 61 -3.33 11.59 -8.62
N PHE A 62 -4.00 11.77 -7.48
CA PHE A 62 -3.41 12.43 -6.31
C PHE A 62 -2.27 11.62 -5.69
N ALA A 63 -2.35 10.30 -5.66
CA ALA A 63 -1.26 9.44 -5.20
C ALA A 63 0.00 9.62 -6.08
N LYS A 64 -0.17 9.69 -7.41
CA LYS A 64 0.92 9.98 -8.35
C LYS A 64 1.49 11.38 -8.15
N GLN A 65 0.66 12.38 -7.88
CA GLN A 65 1.13 13.73 -7.57
C GLN A 65 1.91 13.78 -6.25
N LEU A 66 1.42 13.12 -5.21
CA LEU A 66 2.09 13.02 -3.91
C LEU A 66 3.45 12.34 -4.04
N ALA A 67 3.54 11.25 -4.81
CA ALA A 67 4.80 10.57 -5.07
C ALA A 67 5.82 11.47 -5.76
N LYS A 68 5.40 12.30 -6.72
CA LYS A 68 6.30 13.28 -7.36
C LYS A 68 6.82 14.31 -6.37
N LYS A 69 5.93 14.87 -5.53
CA LYS A 69 6.31 15.83 -4.48
C LYS A 69 7.27 15.21 -3.46
N ALA A 70 6.99 13.99 -3.02
CA ALA A 70 7.82 13.26 -2.06
C ALA A 70 9.24 12.98 -2.61
N LYS A 71 9.35 12.55 -3.87
CA LYS A 71 10.66 12.37 -4.53
C LYS A 71 11.48 13.66 -4.59
N ALA A 72 10.82 14.80 -4.82
CA ALA A 72 11.49 16.10 -4.86
C ALA A 72 12.07 16.51 -3.49
N LEU A 73 11.56 15.94 -2.39
CA LEU A 73 12.02 16.16 -1.03
C LEU A 73 13.00 15.08 -0.53
N GLY A 74 13.44 14.17 -1.40
CA GLY A 74 14.41 13.12 -1.05
C GLY A 74 13.80 11.90 -0.35
N LEU A 75 12.47 11.80 -0.27
CA LEU A 75 11.79 10.60 0.23
C LEU A 75 11.72 9.51 -0.85
N THR A 76 11.51 8.27 -0.43
CA THR A 76 11.34 7.11 -1.31
C THR A 76 9.88 6.67 -1.35
N PRO A 77 9.02 7.27 -2.19
CA PRO A 77 7.61 6.91 -2.25
C PRO A 77 7.37 5.67 -3.12
N THR A 78 6.55 4.76 -2.61
CA THR A 78 6.02 3.60 -3.34
C THR A 78 4.50 3.68 -3.36
N ILE A 79 3.91 3.61 -4.56
CA ILE A 79 2.45 3.67 -4.72
C ILE A 79 1.89 2.25 -4.71
N TYR A 80 0.86 2.03 -3.89
CA TYR A 80 0.15 0.77 -3.75
C TYR A 80 -1.32 0.95 -4.11
N ASP A 81 -1.82 0.08 -4.97
CA ASP A 81 -3.27 -0.16 -5.05
C ASP A 81 -3.70 -0.86 -3.77
N MET A 82 -4.76 -0.36 -3.11
CA MET A 82 -5.28 -0.98 -1.89
C MET A 82 -5.71 -2.44 -2.10
N ALA A 83 -6.03 -2.85 -3.33
CA ALA A 83 -6.40 -4.23 -3.64
C ALA A 83 -5.23 -5.21 -3.45
N ALA A 84 -3.99 -4.71 -3.49
CA ALA A 84 -2.77 -5.48 -3.33
C ALA A 84 -2.18 -5.42 -1.91
N VAL A 85 -2.86 -4.78 -0.96
CA VAL A 85 -2.39 -4.59 0.41
C VAL A 85 -3.36 -5.27 1.38
N ASP A 86 -2.81 -6.05 2.30
CA ASP A 86 -3.55 -6.57 3.46
C ASP A 86 -3.07 -5.89 4.77
N ALA A 87 -3.79 -6.15 5.87
CA ALA A 87 -3.46 -5.58 7.17
C ALA A 87 -2.03 -5.93 7.65
N ALA A 88 -1.53 -7.13 7.31
CA ALA A 88 -0.18 -7.56 7.67
C ALA A 88 0.90 -6.77 6.90
N THR A 89 0.69 -6.56 5.61
CA THR A 89 1.57 -5.74 4.77
C THR A 89 1.55 -4.30 5.25
N LEU A 90 0.37 -3.76 5.59
CA LEU A 90 0.22 -2.42 6.16
C LEU A 90 1.00 -2.27 7.47
N ALA A 91 0.99 -3.26 8.34
CA ALA A 91 1.73 -3.26 9.60
C ALA A 91 3.26 -3.26 9.42
N ALA A 92 3.75 -3.76 8.28
CA ALA A 92 5.16 -3.73 7.93
C ALA A 92 5.60 -2.38 7.29
N MET A 93 4.65 -1.47 7.01
CA MET A 93 4.96 -0.15 6.45
C MET A 93 5.36 0.82 7.57
N GLY A 94 6.42 1.59 7.35
CA GLY A 94 6.83 2.66 8.28
C GLY A 94 5.92 3.88 8.17
N ASN A 95 6.03 4.61 7.05
CA ASN A 95 5.22 5.79 6.77
C ASN A 95 4.15 5.47 5.72
N VAL A 96 2.91 5.85 6.00
CA VAL A 96 1.73 5.49 5.20
C VAL A 96 0.89 6.74 4.89
N ALA A 97 0.65 7.00 3.61
CA ALA A 97 -0.31 7.99 3.15
C ALA A 97 -1.50 7.26 2.53
N ILE A 98 -2.70 7.45 3.08
CA ILE A 98 -3.94 6.87 2.56
C ILE A 98 -4.69 7.94 1.77
N LEU A 99 -4.99 7.67 0.51
CA LEU A 99 -5.86 8.50 -0.32
C LEU A 99 -7.06 7.67 -0.76
N THR A 100 -8.24 7.92 -0.21
CA THR A 100 -9.42 7.13 -0.58
C THR A 100 -10.62 8.01 -0.86
N SER A 101 -11.38 7.63 -1.89
CA SER A 101 -12.74 8.13 -2.09
C SER A 101 -13.73 7.37 -1.22
N THR A 102 -14.94 7.90 -1.10
CA THR A 102 -16.09 7.23 -0.49
C THR A 102 -17.17 7.06 -1.56
N TYR A 103 -17.86 5.92 -1.55
CA TYR A 103 -18.92 5.62 -2.52
C TYR A 103 -20.23 5.24 -1.83
N GLY A 104 -21.35 5.41 -2.54
CA GLY A 104 -22.67 5.04 -2.03
C GLY A 104 -23.00 5.66 -0.67
N ASP A 105 -23.36 4.82 0.29
CA ASP A 105 -23.77 5.21 1.64
C ASP A 105 -22.60 5.24 2.65
N GLY A 106 -21.37 5.44 2.17
CA GLY A 106 -20.17 5.48 3.00
C GLY A 106 -19.20 4.33 2.77
N GLU A 107 -19.43 3.55 1.72
CA GLU A 107 -18.67 2.36 1.40
C GLU A 107 -17.27 2.71 0.84
N PRO A 108 -16.28 1.84 1.06
CA PRO A 108 -15.00 1.96 0.38
C PRO A 108 -15.16 1.72 -1.14
N PRO A 109 -14.28 2.30 -1.97
CA PRO A 109 -14.14 1.91 -3.37
C PRO A 109 -13.84 0.42 -3.53
N ASP A 110 -14.14 -0.16 -4.69
CA ASP A 110 -14.04 -1.61 -4.90
C ASP A 110 -12.61 -2.11 -4.66
N ASN A 111 -11.61 -1.33 -5.10
CA ASN A 111 -10.21 -1.67 -4.91
C ASN A 111 -9.75 -1.52 -3.43
N ALA A 112 -10.48 -0.78 -2.60
CA ALA A 112 -10.19 -0.62 -1.18
C ALA A 112 -10.98 -1.58 -0.28
N ALA A 113 -12.03 -2.24 -0.80
CA ALA A 113 -12.97 -3.01 0.00
C ALA A 113 -12.32 -4.15 0.82
N ALA A 114 -11.39 -4.89 0.22
CA ALA A 114 -10.71 -5.99 0.89
C ALA A 114 -9.82 -5.51 2.04
N LEU A 115 -9.00 -4.48 1.81
CA LEU A 115 -8.17 -3.86 2.84
C LEU A 115 -9.04 -3.26 3.94
N TYR A 116 -10.09 -2.51 3.58
CA TYR A 116 -11.04 -1.93 4.51
C TYR A 116 -11.63 -2.98 5.44
N ALA A 117 -12.18 -4.06 4.91
CA ALA A 117 -12.75 -5.15 5.70
C ALA A 117 -11.70 -5.77 6.65
N SER A 118 -10.48 -5.99 6.16
CA SER A 118 -9.39 -6.57 6.97
C SER A 118 -8.97 -5.66 8.14
N VAL A 119 -8.84 -4.35 7.88
CA VAL A 119 -8.45 -3.36 8.88
C VAL A 119 -9.57 -3.14 9.90
N MET A 120 -10.83 -3.09 9.46
CA MET A 120 -11.97 -2.91 10.36
C MET A 120 -12.20 -4.11 11.28
N ALA A 121 -11.88 -5.33 10.83
CA ALA A 121 -11.99 -6.56 11.62
C ALA A 121 -10.87 -6.74 12.67
N GLU A 122 -9.74 -6.05 12.51
CA GLU A 122 -8.60 -6.15 13.44
C GLU A 122 -8.92 -5.45 14.78
N ASN A 123 -8.46 -6.03 15.89
CA ASN A 123 -8.71 -5.49 17.24
C ASN A 123 -7.45 -5.42 18.10
N ASN A 124 -6.30 -5.88 17.60
CA ASN A 124 -5.03 -5.80 18.29
C ASN A 124 -4.25 -4.55 17.86
N ALA A 125 -3.33 -4.08 18.70
CA ALA A 125 -2.45 -2.95 18.38
C ALA A 125 -1.37 -3.33 17.35
N LEU A 126 -1.80 -3.77 16.16
CA LEU A 126 -0.97 -4.29 15.08
C LEU A 126 -0.09 -3.20 14.45
N LEU A 127 -0.50 -1.93 14.55
CA LEU A 127 0.07 -0.82 13.79
C LEU A 127 0.92 0.14 14.64
N ALA A 128 1.39 -0.29 15.82
CA ALA A 128 2.15 0.55 16.76
C ALA A 128 3.43 1.21 16.18
N GLY A 129 3.97 0.68 15.08
CA GLY A 129 5.13 1.24 14.36
C GLY A 129 4.77 2.06 13.12
N VAL A 130 3.49 2.16 12.76
CA VAL A 130 3.04 2.81 11.54
C VAL A 130 2.73 4.27 11.81
N LYS A 131 3.35 5.16 11.04
CA LYS A 131 3.02 6.58 10.97
C LYS A 131 2.10 6.80 9.79
N TYR A 132 0.98 7.50 9.98
CA TYR A 132 0.01 7.65 8.90
C TYR A 132 -0.64 9.03 8.80
N SER A 133 -1.17 9.32 7.62
CA SER A 133 -2.12 10.40 7.39
C SER A 133 -3.10 10.03 6.28
N VAL A 134 -4.31 10.59 6.35
CA VAL A 134 -5.41 10.28 5.43
C VAL A 134 -5.88 11.52 4.68
N PHE A 135 -5.95 11.40 3.36
CA PHE A 135 -6.67 12.33 2.49
C PHE A 135 -7.94 11.64 1.99
N ALA A 136 -9.08 12.09 2.49
CA ALA A 136 -10.38 11.53 2.16
C ALA A 136 -11.04 12.37 1.08
N LEU A 137 -11.49 11.73 0.00
CA LEU A 137 -12.25 12.36 -1.07
C LEU A 137 -13.74 12.03 -0.90
N GLY A 138 -14.60 13.04 -0.99
CA GLY A 138 -16.04 12.89 -0.89
C GLY A 138 -16.78 14.07 -1.49
N ASP A 139 -18.10 14.06 -1.35
CA ASP A 139 -18.97 15.17 -1.76
C ASP A 139 -19.93 15.47 -0.59
N SER A 140 -19.90 16.70 -0.09
CA SER A 140 -20.67 17.10 1.10
C SER A 140 -22.19 17.13 0.86
N ASN A 141 -22.64 17.00 -0.40
CA ASN A 141 -24.04 16.80 -0.73
C ASN A 141 -24.56 15.40 -0.35
N TYR A 142 -23.67 14.46 -0.04
CA TYR A 142 -24.02 13.11 0.39
C TYR A 142 -23.91 12.97 1.92
N PRO A 143 -24.86 12.27 2.58
CA PRO A 143 -24.84 12.11 4.03
C PRO A 143 -23.56 11.47 4.57
N ALA A 144 -22.99 10.52 3.82
CA ALA A 144 -21.77 9.80 4.18
C ALA A 144 -20.50 10.51 3.68
N PHE A 145 -20.42 11.82 3.85
CA PHE A 145 -19.28 12.63 3.42
C PHE A 145 -17.96 12.12 4.00
N CYS A 146 -17.04 11.73 3.11
CA CYS A 146 -15.69 11.23 3.43
C CYS A 146 -15.67 10.03 4.40
N GLN A 147 -16.77 9.27 4.53
CA GLN A 147 -16.93 8.24 5.55
C GLN A 147 -15.82 7.18 5.53
N CYS A 148 -15.47 6.63 4.35
CA CYS A 148 -14.43 5.62 4.25
C CYS A 148 -13.07 6.13 4.77
N GLY A 149 -12.70 7.38 4.44
CA GLY A 149 -11.46 7.98 4.93
C GLY A 149 -11.50 8.29 6.43
N ARG A 150 -12.66 8.67 6.97
CA ARG A 150 -12.88 8.86 8.41
C ARG A 150 -12.74 7.55 9.19
N ASP A 151 -13.25 6.47 8.62
CA ASP A 151 -13.18 5.13 9.20
C ASP A 151 -11.74 4.62 9.23
N PHE A 152 -11.00 4.74 8.12
CA PHE A 152 -9.56 4.44 8.11
C PHE A 152 -8.81 5.26 9.15
N ASP A 153 -9.02 6.58 9.19
CA ASP A 153 -8.31 7.43 10.14
C ASP A 153 -8.57 7.05 11.60
N SER A 154 -9.82 6.78 11.96
CA SER A 154 -10.19 6.40 13.33
C SER A 154 -9.70 5.00 13.68
N LYS A 155 -9.79 4.06 12.73
CA LYS A 155 -9.40 2.67 12.96
C LYS A 155 -7.88 2.51 13.07
N LEU A 156 -7.10 3.19 12.24
CA LEU A 156 -5.64 3.14 12.32
C LEU A 156 -5.12 3.63 13.67
N GLU A 157 -5.68 4.73 14.18
CA GLU A 157 -5.38 5.23 15.53
C GLU A 157 -5.73 4.19 16.60
N ALA A 158 -6.91 3.57 16.51
CA ALA A 158 -7.33 2.52 17.43
C ALA A 158 -6.43 1.26 17.38
N LEU A 159 -5.78 0.98 16.25
CA LEU A 159 -4.81 -0.10 16.07
C LEU A 159 -3.38 0.29 16.48
N GLY A 160 -3.19 1.49 17.04
CA GLY A 160 -1.93 1.97 17.57
C GLY A 160 -1.05 2.77 16.60
N ALA A 161 -1.53 3.04 15.38
CA ALA A 161 -0.79 3.86 14.43
C ALA A 161 -0.70 5.32 14.91
N THR A 162 0.41 5.99 14.59
CA THR A 162 0.64 7.38 14.96
C THR A 162 0.22 8.31 13.82
N ARG A 163 -0.76 9.18 14.08
CA ARG A 163 -1.19 10.20 13.10
C ARG A 163 -0.14 11.32 13.01
N VAL A 164 0.57 11.43 11.88
CA VAL A 164 1.61 12.46 11.68
C VAL A 164 1.08 13.80 11.22
N SER A 165 -0.04 13.81 10.49
CA SER A 165 -0.79 15.01 10.15
C SER A 165 -2.29 14.73 10.21
N PRO A 166 -3.12 15.73 10.56
CA PRO A 166 -4.56 15.56 10.61
C PRO A 166 -5.12 15.04 9.29
N ARG A 167 -6.16 14.18 9.37
CA ARG A 167 -6.95 13.83 8.19
C ARG A 167 -7.49 15.11 7.54
N VAL A 168 -7.41 15.18 6.23
CA VAL A 168 -8.03 16.24 5.43
C VAL A 168 -9.10 15.64 4.54
N GLU A 169 -10.24 16.32 4.48
CA GLU A 169 -11.42 15.92 3.73
C GLU A 169 -11.56 16.86 2.52
N GLY A 170 -11.41 16.32 1.32
CA GLY A 170 -11.61 17.01 0.05
C GLY A 170 -13.04 16.83 -0.41
N ASP A 171 -13.76 17.94 -0.54
CA ASP A 171 -15.06 18.05 -1.19
C ASP A 171 -14.87 18.26 -2.72
N CYS A 172 -15.83 18.88 -3.42
CA CYS A 172 -15.75 19.22 -4.85
C CYS A 172 -14.50 20.03 -5.27
N ASP A 173 -13.95 20.87 -4.39
CA ASP A 173 -12.70 21.62 -4.61
C ASP A 173 -11.57 21.02 -3.75
N TYR A 174 -11.17 19.80 -4.11
CA TYR A 174 -10.18 19.01 -3.38
C TYR A 174 -8.71 19.41 -3.66
N ASP A 175 -8.43 20.26 -4.65
CA ASP A 175 -7.06 20.61 -5.04
C ASP A 175 -6.34 21.43 -3.95
N THR A 176 -7.02 22.43 -3.38
CA THR A 176 -6.47 23.27 -2.30
C THR A 176 -6.26 22.48 -0.99
N PRO A 177 -7.25 21.69 -0.52
CA PRO A 177 -7.07 20.77 0.60
C PRO A 177 -5.93 19.77 0.37
N PHE A 178 -5.83 19.19 -0.83
CA PHE A 178 -4.76 18.26 -1.17
C PHE A 178 -3.38 18.93 -1.11
N ALA A 179 -3.24 20.13 -1.68
CA ALA A 179 -1.97 20.85 -1.64
C ALA A 179 -1.51 21.06 -0.20
N THR A 180 -2.39 21.61 0.65
CA THR A 180 -2.11 21.89 2.06
C THR A 180 -1.76 20.63 2.84
N TRP A 181 -2.54 19.56 2.67
CA TRP A 181 -2.30 18.27 3.30
C TRP A 181 -0.96 17.66 2.88
N SER A 182 -0.68 17.65 1.58
CA SER A 182 0.55 17.07 1.02
C SER A 182 1.80 17.80 1.51
N GLU A 183 1.77 19.13 1.58
CA GLU A 183 2.89 19.93 2.09
C GLU A 183 3.13 19.66 3.57
N THR A 184 2.05 19.59 4.36
CA THR A 184 2.14 19.29 5.80
C THR A 184 2.72 17.90 6.05
N LEU A 185 2.16 16.87 5.41
CA LEU A 185 2.62 15.48 5.56
C LEU A 185 4.09 15.34 5.15
N LEU A 186 4.44 15.81 3.95
CA LEU A 186 5.79 15.64 3.44
C LEU A 186 6.81 16.50 4.19
N GLY A 187 6.41 17.67 4.70
CA GLY A 187 7.24 18.51 5.54
C GLY A 187 7.61 17.84 6.87
N VAL A 188 6.65 17.17 7.52
CA VAL A 188 6.91 16.39 8.74
C VAL A 188 7.86 15.22 8.43
N LEU A 189 7.54 14.41 7.42
CA LEU A 189 8.36 13.24 7.07
C LEU A 189 9.77 13.62 6.62
N ALA A 190 9.93 14.68 5.84
CA ALA A 190 11.26 15.15 5.41
C ALA A 190 12.08 15.72 6.57
N SER A 191 11.42 16.32 7.57
CA SER A 191 12.11 16.81 8.78
C SER A 191 12.59 15.65 9.65
N GLU A 192 11.81 14.56 9.73
CA GLU A 192 12.20 13.34 10.43
C GLU A 192 13.33 12.59 9.71
N ALA A 193 13.31 12.56 8.37
CA ALA A 193 14.37 11.96 7.55
C ALA A 193 15.73 12.67 7.71
N ALA A 194 15.71 13.95 8.08
CA ALA A 194 16.90 14.77 8.26
C ALA A 194 17.44 14.80 9.71
N ALA A 195 16.70 14.21 10.67
CA ALA A 195 17.02 14.18 12.09
C ALA A 195 17.86 12.94 12.46
#